data_AF-A0A535NGF0-F1
#
_entry.id   AF-A0A535NGF0-F1
#
_cell.length_a   1.000
_cell.length_b   1.000
_cell.length_c   1.000
_cell.angle_alpha   90.00
_cell.angle_beta   90.00
_cell.angle_gamma   90.00
#
_symmetry.space_group_name_H-M   'P 1'
#
loop_
_entity.id
_entity.type
_entity.pdbx_description
1 polymer ?
#
loop_
_entity_poly.entity_id
_entity_poly.type
_entity_poly.pdbx_seq_one_letter_code
_entity_poly.pdbx_strand_id
1 'polypeptide(L)'
;MSDELPPTDPREMFQHLPFPFKDGRFPPQLGAVVQTAVINGKEPARSVIHTDDNSWLVGDGINDPNLPGAAVAFHMHHVLQTDPSLDELAGLPLGHIATRGGPGRPWSITKHEWPDEP
;
A
#
# COMPACT_ATOMS: atom_id res chain seq x y z
N MET A 1 -8.40 2.68 31.57
CA MET A 1 -9.52 2.55 30.62
C MET A 1 -8.93 1.95 29.37
N SER A 2 -9.16 0.66 29.16
CA SER A 2 -8.62 -0.06 28.01
C SER A 2 -9.54 0.22 26.83
N ASP A 3 -9.08 1.02 25.87
CA ASP A 3 -9.68 1.09 24.53
C ASP A 3 -9.31 -0.19 23.79
N GLU A 4 -9.95 -1.30 24.16
CA GLU A 4 -9.96 -2.48 23.31
C GLU A 4 -11.06 -2.24 22.28
N LEU A 5 -10.64 -1.82 21.08
CA LEU A 5 -11.52 -1.77 19.91
C LEU A 5 -12.24 -3.14 19.81
N PRO A 6 -13.55 -3.15 19.47
CA PRO A 6 -14.28 -4.41 19.32
C PRO A 6 -13.52 -5.32 18.35
N PRO A 7 -13.63 -6.67 18.47
CA PRO A 7 -13.01 -7.59 17.53
C PRO A 7 -13.60 -7.32 16.14
N THR A 8 -12.91 -6.50 15.38
CA THR A 8 -13.17 -6.15 13.99
C THR A 8 -13.12 -7.43 13.16
N ASP A 9 -14.15 -7.66 12.37
CA ASP A 9 -14.22 -8.83 11.49
C ASP A 9 -13.00 -8.78 10.55
N PRO A 10 -12.19 -9.85 10.44
CA PRO A 10 -11.01 -9.86 9.57
C PRO A 10 -11.34 -9.65 8.08
N ARG A 11 -12.63 -9.73 7.71
CA ARG A 11 -13.13 -9.46 6.35
C ARG A 11 -13.43 -7.98 6.10
N GLU A 12 -13.43 -7.14 7.14
CA GLU A 12 -13.58 -5.70 6.98
C GLU A 12 -12.30 -5.09 6.40
N MET A 13 -12.48 -4.04 5.60
CA MET A 13 -11.41 -3.26 5.01
C MET A 13 -11.58 -1.81 5.42
N PHE A 14 -10.54 -1.23 6.02
CA PHE A 14 -10.52 0.17 6.43
C PHE A 14 -9.52 0.94 5.58
N GLN A 15 -9.96 2.07 5.03
CA GLN A 15 -9.08 2.98 4.29
C GLN A 15 -7.96 3.54 5.18
N HIS A 16 -8.29 3.82 6.45
CA HIS A 16 -7.37 4.40 7.42
C HIS A 16 -7.31 3.53 8.67
N LEU A 17 -6.10 3.26 9.13
CA LEU A 17 -5.84 2.65 10.44
C LEU A 17 -4.77 3.47 11.17
N PRO A 18 -4.77 3.48 12.52
CA PRO A 18 -3.79 4.24 13.28
C PRO A 18 -2.35 3.89 12.87
N PHE A 19 -1.57 4.91 12.54
CA PHE A 19 -0.15 4.83 12.24
C PHE A 19 0.66 5.53 13.36
N PRO A 20 1.83 5.01 13.79
CA PRO A 20 2.54 3.83 13.29
C PRO A 20 1.82 2.52 13.61
N PHE A 21 1.96 1.52 12.73
CA PHE A 21 1.34 0.22 12.95
C PHE A 21 2.02 -0.55 14.08
N LYS A 22 1.21 -1.30 14.83
CA LYS A 22 1.68 -2.19 15.89
C LYS A 22 2.68 -3.20 15.32
N ASP A 23 3.76 -3.42 16.05
CA ASP A 23 4.85 -4.37 15.72
C ASP A 23 5.53 -4.11 14.35
N GLY A 24 5.33 -2.93 13.75
CA GLY A 24 5.89 -2.59 12.45
C GLY A 24 5.38 -3.51 11.33
N ARG A 25 4.12 -3.94 11.39
CA ARG A 25 3.48 -4.81 10.39
C ARG A 25 2.19 -4.22 9.89
N PHE A 26 1.87 -4.47 8.62
CA PHE A 26 0.58 -4.08 8.06
C PHE A 26 -0.57 -4.82 8.77
N PRO A 27 -1.60 -4.09 9.25
CA PRO A 27 -2.80 -4.72 9.77
C PRO A 27 -3.55 -5.49 8.67
N PRO A 28 -4.18 -6.64 8.97
CA PRO A 28 -4.86 -7.46 7.96
C PRO A 28 -6.07 -6.77 7.31
N GLN A 29 -6.66 -5.80 7.99
CA GLN A 29 -7.82 -5.04 7.52
C GLN A 29 -7.43 -3.74 6.80
N LEU A 30 -6.13 -3.44 6.65
CA LEU A 30 -5.71 -2.25 5.95
C LEU A 30 -6.11 -2.34 4.47
N GLY A 31 -6.91 -1.39 4.01
CA GLY A 31 -7.21 -1.17 2.62
C GLY A 31 -6.13 -0.32 1.95
N ALA A 32 -5.88 -0.60 0.69
CA ALA A 32 -5.03 0.20 -0.19
C ALA A 32 -5.69 0.33 -1.57
N VAL A 33 -5.35 1.40 -2.30
CA VAL A 33 -5.64 1.49 -3.73
C VAL A 33 -4.52 0.77 -4.48
N VAL A 34 -4.85 -0.30 -5.19
CA VAL A 34 -3.85 -1.19 -5.80
C VAL A 34 -4.12 -1.31 -7.29
N GLN A 35 -3.08 -1.16 -8.11
CA GLN A 35 -3.20 -1.38 -9.55
C GLN A 35 -3.57 -2.84 -9.85
N THR A 36 -4.53 -3.03 -10.77
CA THR A 36 -5.06 -4.36 -11.09
C THR A 36 -4.03 -5.25 -11.78
N ALA A 37 -3.02 -4.67 -12.43
CA ALA A 37 -1.87 -5.42 -12.94
C ALA A 37 -1.07 -6.11 -11.82
N VAL A 38 -0.95 -5.47 -10.64
CA VAL A 38 -0.32 -6.03 -9.44
C VAL A 38 -1.18 -7.15 -8.86
N ILE A 39 -2.49 -6.90 -8.66
CA ILE A 39 -3.43 -7.89 -8.10
C ILE A 39 -3.47 -9.16 -8.96
N ASN A 40 -3.47 -9.01 -10.28
CA ASN A 40 -3.53 -10.13 -11.22
C ASN A 40 -2.16 -10.78 -11.51
N GLY A 41 -1.09 -10.33 -10.85
CA GLY A 41 0.27 -10.85 -11.04
C GLY A 41 0.87 -10.63 -12.43
N LYS A 42 0.33 -9.66 -13.20
CA LYS A 42 0.87 -9.29 -14.52
C LYS A 42 2.15 -8.49 -14.39
N GLU A 43 2.20 -7.61 -13.40
CA GLU A 43 3.38 -6.84 -13.03
C GLU A 43 3.59 -6.91 -11.52
N PRO A 44 4.84 -6.86 -11.03
CA PRO A 44 5.11 -6.78 -9.61
C PRO A 44 4.84 -5.37 -9.08
N ALA A 45 4.61 -5.25 -7.77
CA ALA A 45 4.61 -3.95 -7.13
C ALA A 45 6.00 -3.30 -7.28
N ARG A 46 6.06 -2.04 -7.74
CA ARG A 46 7.30 -1.26 -7.88
C ARG A 46 7.24 0.08 -7.19
N SER A 47 6.05 0.56 -6.87
CA SER A 47 5.83 1.77 -6.08
C SER A 47 4.83 1.51 -4.97
N VAL A 48 5.12 2.02 -3.78
CA VAL A 48 4.19 2.08 -2.66
C VAL A 48 4.21 3.50 -2.12
N ILE A 49 3.05 4.13 -2.04
CA ILE A 49 2.90 5.50 -1.54
C ILE A 49 2.11 5.42 -0.23
N HIS A 50 2.64 6.06 0.81
CA HIS A 50 1.90 6.38 2.02
C HIS A 50 1.62 7.89 1.98
N THR A 51 0.38 8.25 1.69
CA THR A 51 0.00 9.65 1.46
C THR A 51 -0.02 10.45 2.77
N ASP A 52 -0.10 11.78 2.66
CA ASP A 52 -0.22 12.66 3.82
C ASP A 52 -1.54 12.45 4.59
N ASP A 53 -2.57 11.92 3.93
CA ASP A 53 -3.86 11.59 4.54
C ASP A 53 -3.95 10.14 5.08
N ASN A 54 -2.81 9.46 5.24
CA ASN A 54 -2.70 8.11 5.79
C ASN A 54 -3.39 7.01 4.93
N SER A 55 -3.56 7.29 3.63
CA SER A 55 -3.99 6.30 2.64
C SER A 55 -2.78 5.58 2.02
N TRP A 56 -3.00 4.36 1.53
CA TRP A 56 -1.97 3.52 0.92
C TRP A 56 -2.26 3.29 -0.55
N LEU A 57 -1.24 3.47 -1.40
CA LEU A 57 -1.30 3.12 -2.82
C LEU A 57 -0.20 2.13 -3.18
N VAL A 58 -0.52 1.17 -4.04
CA VAL A 58 0.44 0.18 -4.56
C VAL A 58 0.35 0.15 -6.08
N GLY A 59 1.46 0.46 -6.75
CA GLY A 59 1.55 0.54 -8.19
C GLY A 59 2.64 -0.35 -8.79
N ASP A 60 2.48 -0.65 -10.07
CA ASP A 60 3.46 -1.37 -10.88
C ASP A 60 4.54 -0.45 -11.48
N GLY A 61 4.35 0.88 -11.40
CA GLY A 61 5.31 1.88 -11.87
C GLY A 61 5.52 1.93 -13.39
N ILE A 62 4.65 1.27 -14.17
CA ILE A 62 4.74 1.16 -15.63
C ILE A 62 3.44 1.62 -16.29
N ASN A 63 2.30 1.13 -15.80
CA ASN A 63 0.97 1.42 -16.34
C ASN A 63 0.37 2.66 -15.67
N ASP A 64 -0.40 3.44 -16.42
CA ASP A 64 -1.13 4.61 -15.87
C ASP A 64 -2.24 4.16 -14.90
N PRO A 65 -2.16 4.51 -13.60
CA PRO A 65 -3.17 4.13 -12.62
C PRO A 65 -4.51 4.88 -12.78
N ASN A 66 -4.55 5.97 -13.56
CA ASN A 66 -5.74 6.82 -13.71
C ASN A 66 -6.72 6.32 -14.78
N LEU A 67 -6.32 5.32 -15.58
CA LEU A 67 -7.21 4.73 -16.56
C LEU A 67 -8.38 4.01 -15.86
N PRO A 68 -9.61 4.04 -16.43
CA PRO A 68 -10.75 3.37 -15.83
C PRO A 68 -10.48 1.89 -15.54
N GLY A 69 -10.60 1.48 -14.27
CA GLY A 69 -10.37 0.11 -13.82
C GLY A 69 -8.89 -0.30 -13.70
N ALA A 70 -7.94 0.63 -13.87
CA ALA A 70 -6.52 0.34 -13.70
C ALA A 70 -6.11 0.15 -12.23
N ALA A 71 -6.87 0.71 -11.28
CA ALA A 71 -6.69 0.51 -9.85
C ALA A 71 -8.03 0.31 -9.13
N VAL A 72 -7.99 -0.41 -8.01
CA VAL A 72 -9.17 -0.71 -7.17
C VAL A 72 -8.79 -0.66 -5.69
N ALA A 73 -9.78 -0.44 -4.82
CA ALA A 73 -9.59 -0.64 -3.38
C ALA A 73 -9.44 -2.15 -3.08
N PHE A 74 -8.41 -2.53 -2.35
CA PHE A 74 -8.03 -3.93 -2.09
C PHE A 74 -7.36 -4.08 -0.72
N HIS A 75 -7.45 -5.27 -0.12
CA HIS A 75 -6.75 -5.54 1.14
C HIS A 75 -5.23 -5.58 0.90
N MET A 76 -4.47 -4.78 1.67
CA MET A 76 -3.01 -4.87 1.71
C MET A 76 -2.55 -6.28 2.06
N HIS A 77 -3.29 -6.97 2.95
CA HIS A 77 -3.00 -8.35 3.33
C HIS A 77 -2.89 -9.30 2.12
N HIS A 78 -3.79 -9.19 1.14
CA HIS A 78 -3.74 -10.05 -0.05
C HIS A 78 -2.59 -9.67 -1.00
N VAL A 79 -2.17 -8.41 -1.01
CA VAL A 79 -0.95 -8.00 -1.74
C VAL A 79 0.29 -8.62 -1.10
N LEU A 80 0.37 -8.63 0.24
CA LEU A 80 1.49 -9.23 0.96
C LEU A 80 1.59 -10.75 0.76
N GLN A 81 0.46 -11.43 0.56
CA GLN A 81 0.47 -12.87 0.25
C GLN A 81 1.12 -13.18 -1.10
N THR A 82 1.02 -12.28 -2.09
CA THR A 82 1.63 -12.45 -3.41
C THR A 82 3.03 -11.85 -3.48
N ASP A 83 3.29 -10.79 -2.71
CA ASP A 83 4.58 -10.13 -2.61
C ASP A 83 4.95 -9.78 -1.15
N PRO A 84 5.50 -10.76 -0.40
CA PRO A 84 5.86 -10.58 1.00
C PRO A 84 6.96 -9.53 1.23
N SER A 85 7.69 -9.14 0.19
CA SER A 85 8.76 -8.14 0.31
C SER A 85 8.23 -6.73 0.57
N LEU A 86 6.93 -6.50 0.52
CA LEU A 86 6.32 -5.23 0.93
C LEU A 86 6.30 -5.09 2.45
N ASP A 87 6.41 -6.17 3.24
CA ASP A 87 6.33 -6.10 4.71
C ASP A 87 7.35 -5.10 5.31
N GLU A 88 8.51 -4.92 4.68
CA GLU A 88 9.52 -3.94 5.15
C GLU A 88 9.05 -2.47 5.06
N LEU A 89 7.97 -2.21 4.31
CA LEU A 89 7.38 -0.89 4.10
C LEU A 89 6.27 -0.55 5.09
N ALA A 90 5.94 -1.42 6.05
CA ALA A 90 4.93 -1.11 7.07
C ALA A 90 5.30 0.12 7.93
N GLY A 91 6.59 0.49 7.96
CA GLY A 91 7.10 1.71 8.60
C GLY A 91 7.28 2.90 7.65
N LEU A 92 6.84 2.83 6.39
CA LEU A 92 6.96 3.93 5.42
C LEU A 92 6.32 5.20 6.00
N PRO A 93 7.05 6.32 6.15
CA PRO A 93 6.48 7.53 6.75
C PRO A 93 5.35 8.12 5.89
N LEU A 94 4.44 8.87 6.52
CA LEU A 94 3.44 9.68 5.80
C LEU A 94 4.12 10.63 4.81
N GLY A 95 3.49 10.84 3.66
CA GLY A 95 3.99 11.71 2.59
C GLY A 95 5.22 11.16 1.87
N HIS A 96 5.48 9.84 1.93
CA HIS A 96 6.63 9.20 1.27
C HIS A 96 6.20 8.15 0.26
N ILE A 97 7.11 7.93 -0.68
CA ILE A 97 7.03 6.86 -1.67
C ILE A 97 8.26 5.96 -1.54
N ALA A 98 8.02 4.65 -1.59
CA ALA A 98 9.04 3.64 -1.80
C ALA A 98 8.98 3.18 -3.26
N THR A 99 10.11 3.22 -3.97
CA THR A 99 10.20 2.68 -5.34
C THR A 99 11.30 1.63 -5.45
N ARG A 100 11.19 0.72 -6.42
CA ARG A 100 12.24 -0.28 -6.71
C ARG A 100 12.31 -0.65 -8.18
N GLY A 101 13.48 -1.13 -8.61
CA GLY A 101 13.72 -1.54 -10.00
C GLY A 101 13.07 -2.86 -10.41
N GLY A 102 12.45 -3.60 -9.49
CA GLY A 102 11.77 -4.88 -9.76
C GLY A 102 11.70 -5.80 -8.53
N PRO A 103 11.16 -7.03 -8.69
CA PRO A 103 11.02 -7.99 -7.60
C PRO A 103 12.37 -8.28 -6.92
N GLY A 104 12.38 -8.29 -5.59
CA GLY A 104 13.57 -8.59 -4.79
C GLY A 104 14.69 -7.53 -4.86
N ARG A 105 14.48 -6.40 -5.55
CA ARG A 105 15.38 -5.25 -5.48
C ARG A 105 15.07 -4.42 -4.24
N PRO A 106 16.08 -3.77 -3.63
CA PRO A 106 15.87 -2.92 -2.47
C PRO A 106 14.96 -1.74 -2.82
N TRP A 107 14.20 -1.28 -1.84
CA TRP A 107 13.38 -0.08 -1.95
C TRP A 107 14.23 1.18 -1.75
N SER A 108 13.94 2.19 -2.56
CA SER A 108 14.42 3.56 -2.40
C SER A 108 13.27 4.42 -1.88
N ILE A 109 13.45 5.03 -0.72
CA ILE A 109 12.42 5.84 -0.07
C ILE A 109 12.74 7.32 -0.28
N THR A 110 11.77 8.08 -0.79
CA THR A 110 11.84 9.53 -0.95
C THR A 110 10.54 10.18 -0.48
N LYS A 111 10.55 11.50 -0.31
CA LYS A 111 9.28 12.23 -0.21
C LYS A 111 8.47 12.01 -1.49
N HIS A 112 7.17 11.89 -1.32
CA HIS A 112 6.25 11.79 -2.43
C HIS A 112 5.89 13.19 -2.92
N GLU A 113 5.92 13.38 -4.22
CA GLU A 113 5.46 14.59 -4.89
C GLU A 113 4.44 14.14 -5.93
N TRP A 114 3.23 14.71 -5.86
CA TRP A 114 2.24 14.48 -6.89
C TRP A 114 2.69 15.19 -8.17
N PRO A 115 2.58 14.55 -9.35
CA PRO A 115 2.76 15.28 -10.59
C PRO A 115 1.72 16.40 -10.66
N ASP A 116 2.13 17.56 -11.16
CA ASP A 116 1.20 18.64 -11.45
C ASP A 116 0.10 18.13 -12.40
N GLU A 117 -1.17 18.45 -12.11
CA GLU A 117 -2.26 18.18 -13.06
C GLU A 117 -2.00 19.01 -14.34
N PRO A 118 -2.04 18.39 -15.53
CA PRO A 118 -1.88 19.11 -16.80
C PRO A 118 -3.05 20.06 -17.11
#